data_AF-A0A1R1PQ87-F1
#
_entry.id   AF-A0A1R1PQ87-F1
#
_cell.length_a   1.000
_cell.length_b   1.000
_cell.length_c   1.000
_cell.angle_alpha   90.00
_cell.angle_beta   90.00
_cell.angle_gamma   90.00
#
_symmetry.space_group_name_H-M   'P 1'
#
loop_
_entity.id
_entity.type
_entity.pdbx_description
1 polymer ?
#
loop_
_entity_poly.entity_id
_entity_poly.type
_entity_poly.pdbx_seq_one_letter_code
_entity_poly.pdbx_strand_id
1 'polypeptide(L)'
;MKARPTLDKSFLGQGKINVSIDRGGTFTDCYGVYPVLVKDENGVTHEGLESVVIKLLSEDPTHYPDAPQEGIRRILEIATGIPHPRNTLLDTSNL
;
A
#
# COMPACT_ATOMS: atom_id res chain seq x y z
N MET A 1 -17.17 1.09 -11.44
CA MET A 1 -16.37 0.96 -10.20
C MET A 1 -15.51 2.23 -10.11
N LYS A 2 -15.59 3.02 -9.04
CA LYS A 2 -14.72 4.22 -8.89
C LYS A 2 -13.30 3.77 -8.59
N ALA A 3 -12.29 4.43 -9.17
CA ALA A 3 -10.90 4.18 -8.84
C ALA A 3 -10.64 4.48 -7.37
N ARG A 4 -9.81 3.66 -6.70
CA ARG A 4 -9.40 3.90 -5.32
C ARG A 4 -8.54 5.17 -5.27
N PRO A 5 -8.77 6.09 -4.32
CA PRO A 5 -7.91 7.27 -4.17
C PRO A 5 -6.50 6.83 -3.80
N THR A 6 -5.50 7.45 -4.44
CA THR A 6 -4.09 7.27 -4.10
C THR A 6 -3.66 8.33 -3.09
N LEU A 7 -2.54 8.06 -2.41
CA LEU A 7 -1.75 9.04 -1.70
C LEU A 7 -1.57 10.29 -2.57
N ASP A 8 -1.91 11.45 -2.03
CA ASP A 8 -1.62 12.70 -2.71
C ASP A 8 -0.12 12.94 -2.77
N LYS A 9 0.37 13.46 -3.90
CA LYS A 9 1.81 13.68 -4.12
C LYS A 9 2.45 14.59 -3.08
N SER A 10 1.68 15.49 -2.46
CA SER A 10 2.17 16.34 -1.38
C SER A 10 2.61 15.55 -0.15
N PHE A 11 2.12 14.33 0.06
CA PHE A 11 2.50 13.45 1.17
C PHE A 11 3.69 12.53 0.88
N LEU A 12 4.20 12.49 -0.36
CA LEU A 12 5.38 11.70 -0.69
C LEU A 12 6.62 12.19 0.08
N GLY A 13 7.42 11.26 0.58
CA GLY A 13 8.62 11.53 1.37
C GLY A 13 8.35 11.97 2.81
N GLN A 14 7.10 11.89 3.27
CA GLN A 14 6.71 12.24 4.64
C GLN A 14 6.57 11.02 5.58
N GLY A 15 6.83 9.79 5.10
CA GLY A 15 6.70 8.58 5.90
C GLY A 15 5.25 8.30 6.33
N LYS A 16 4.28 8.58 5.45
CA LYS A 16 2.84 8.58 5.79
C LYS A 16 2.12 7.26 5.54
N ILE A 17 2.78 6.28 4.94
CA ILE A 17 2.21 4.96 4.68
C ILE A 17 2.55 4.04 5.85
N ASN A 18 1.54 3.56 6.55
CA ASN A 18 1.70 2.58 7.62
C ASN A 18 1.34 1.19 7.10
N VAL A 19 2.20 0.22 7.37
CA VAL A 19 1.98 -1.18 7.00
C VAL A 19 2.10 -2.07 8.22
N SER A 20 1.08 -2.88 8.47
CA SER A 20 1.08 -3.95 9.46
C SER A 20 1.05 -5.30 8.77
N ILE A 21 1.92 -6.20 9.17
CA ILE A 21 2.05 -7.55 8.61
C ILE A 21 1.84 -8.56 9.73
N ASP A 22 0.97 -9.53 9.50
CA ASP A 22 0.78 -10.71 10.35
C ASP A 22 1.07 -11.97 9.53
N ARG A 23 2.21 -12.60 9.79
CA ARG A 23 2.61 -13.83 9.11
C ARG A 23 2.02 -15.03 9.84
N GLY A 24 1.11 -15.74 9.20
CA GLY A 24 0.59 -17.03 9.66
C GLY A 24 1.21 -18.23 8.95
N GLY A 25 0.74 -19.43 9.29
CA GLY A 25 1.18 -20.68 8.67
C GLY A 25 0.74 -20.82 7.20
N THR A 26 -0.54 -20.62 6.92
CA THR A 26 -1.09 -20.72 5.55
C THR A 26 -1.08 -19.38 4.82
N PHE A 27 -1.46 -18.31 5.52
CA PHE A 27 -1.61 -16.99 4.94
C PHE A 27 -0.84 -15.93 5.71
N THR A 28 -0.37 -14.92 4.98
CA THR A 28 0.16 -13.67 5.52
C THR A 28 -0.85 -12.56 5.23
N ASP A 29 -1.27 -11.88 6.29
CA ASP A 29 -2.21 -10.76 6.24
C ASP A 29 -1.44 -9.44 6.28
N CYS A 30 -1.76 -8.55 5.35
CA CYS A 30 -1.10 -7.25 5.21
C CYS A 30 -2.16 -6.16 5.23
N TYR A 31 -2.01 -5.20 6.14
CA TYR A 31 -2.89 -4.06 6.28
C TYR A 31 -2.11 -2.77 6.04
N GLY A 32 -2.55 -1.97 5.07
CA GLY A 32 -1.96 -0.69 4.72
C GLY A 32 -2.92 0.45 5.03
N VAL A 33 -2.41 1.55 5.60
CA VAL A 33 -3.15 2.80 5.83
C VAL A 33 -2.32 3.96 5.33
N TYR A 34 -2.93 4.86 4.56
CA TYR A 34 -2.27 6.03 4.00
C TYR A 34 -3.25 7.22 3.89
N PRO A 35 -2.75 8.46 3.97
CA PRO A 35 -3.59 9.63 3.83
C PRO A 35 -4.01 9.85 2.38
N VAL A 36 -5.21 10.38 2.19
CA VAL A 36 -5.77 10.77 0.90
C VAL A 36 -6.44 12.12 1.02
N LEU A 37 -6.60 12.82 -0.11
CA LEU A 37 -7.42 14.03 -0.14
C LEU A 37 -8.86 13.67 -0.46
N VAL A 38 -9.77 14.06 0.43
CA VAL A 38 -11.22 13.84 0.27
C VAL A 38 -11.89 15.19 0.07
N LYS A 39 -12.78 15.26 -0.92
CA LYS A 39 -13.58 16.45 -1.18
C LYS A 39 -14.99 16.24 -0.62
N ASP A 40 -15.42 17.13 0.27
CA ASP A 40 -16.76 17.08 0.85
C ASP A 40 -17.85 17.60 -0.10
N GLU A 41 -19.11 17.54 0.34
CA GLU A 41 -20.28 17.97 -0.44
C GLU A 41 -20.27 19.47 -0.77
N ASN A 42 -19.57 20.29 0.02
CA ASN A 42 -19.40 21.73 -0.20
C ASN A 42 -18.19 22.03 -1.09
N GLY A 43 -17.45 21.00 -1.50
CA GLY A 43 -16.28 21.11 -2.35
C GLY A 43 -15.00 21.48 -1.62
N VAL A 44 -14.97 21.41 -0.29
CA VAL A 44 -13.75 21.65 0.50
C VAL A 44 -12.93 20.36 0.56
N THR A 45 -11.62 20.48 0.37
CA THR A 45 -10.69 19.36 0.41
C THR A 45 -10.05 19.25 1.80
N HIS A 46 -10.11 18.05 2.37
CA HIS A 46 -9.52 17.73 3.67
C HIS A 46 -8.71 16.43 3.59
N GLU A 47 -7.81 16.22 4.54
CA GLU A 47 -7.11 14.95 4.70
C GLU A 47 -8.07 13.89 5.25
N GLY A 48 -8.10 12.74 4.60
CA GLY A 48 -8.75 11.52 5.06
C GLY A 48 -7.76 10.36 5.09
N LEU A 49 -8.23 9.19 5.49
CA LEU A 49 -7.44 7.95 5.48
C LEU A 49 -8.10 6.94 4.53
N GLU A 50 -7.27 6.24 3.77
CA GLU A 50 -7.66 5.09 2.98
C GLU A 50 -6.94 3.85 3.51
N SER A 51 -7.58 2.69 3.41
CA SER A 51 -7.01 1.43 3.90
C SER A 51 -7.12 0.29 2.89
N VAL A 52 -6.10 -0.56 2.88
CA VAL A 52 -6.01 -1.71 2.00
C VAL A 52 -5.68 -2.96 2.81
N VAL A 53 -6.36 -4.06 2.48
CA VAL A 53 -6.11 -5.39 3.06
C VAL A 53 -5.65 -6.31 1.93
N ILE A 54 -4.52 -6.99 2.12
CA ILE A 54 -4.00 -8.00 1.19
C ILE A 54 -3.77 -9.28 1.97
N LYS A 55 -4.26 -10.39 1.43
CA LYS A 55 -4.00 -11.74 1.94
C LYS A 55 -3.16 -12.49 0.91
N LEU A 56 -2.04 -13.03 1.34
CA LEU A 56 -1.10 -13.79 0.52
C LEU A 56 -0.97 -15.20 1.07
N LEU A 57 -0.72 -16.20 0.23
CA LEU A 57 -0.17 -17.46 0.71
C LEU A 57 1.16 -17.17 1.38
N SER A 58 1.39 -17.72 2.57
CA SER A 58 2.65 -17.51 3.31
C SER A 58 3.86 -18.07 2.57
N GLU A 59 3.65 -19.10 1.76
CA GLU A 59 4.66 -19.69 0.88
C GLU A 59 4.07 -19.86 -0.53
N ASP A 60 4.63 -19.12 -1.48
CA ASP A 60 4.31 -19.23 -2.91
C ASP A 60 5.53 -18.85 -3.77
N PRO A 61 6.57 -19.69 -3.77
CA PRO A 61 7.84 -19.38 -4.43
C PRO A 61 7.71 -19.20 -5.94
N THR A 62 6.59 -19.61 -6.54
CA THR A 62 6.33 -19.43 -7.97
C THR A 62 6.00 -17.99 -8.33
N HIS A 63 5.45 -17.22 -7.39
CA HIS A 63 5.00 -15.84 -7.63
C HIS A 63 5.80 -14.79 -6.86
N TYR A 64 6.29 -15.11 -5.66
CA TYR A 64 7.11 -14.22 -4.84
C TYR A 64 7.97 -15.00 -3.83
N PRO A 65 9.19 -14.53 -3.53
CA PRO A 65 10.09 -15.21 -2.60
C PRO A 65 9.69 -15.04 -1.12
N ASP A 66 9.01 -13.93 -0.79
CA ASP A 66 8.64 -13.60 0.60
C ASP A 66 7.28 -12.87 0.62
N ALA A 67 6.34 -13.41 1.42
CA ALA A 67 4.98 -12.88 1.51
C ALA A 67 4.92 -11.49 2.17
N PRO A 68 5.58 -11.23 3.32
CA PRO A 68 5.68 -9.88 3.88
C PRO A 68 6.17 -8.83 2.87
N GLN A 69 7.27 -9.11 2.17
CA GLN A 69 7.82 -8.20 1.16
C GLN A 69 6.84 -7.95 0.00
N GLU A 70 6.20 -8.99 -0.53
CA GLU A 70 5.21 -8.85 -1.60
C GLU A 70 3.97 -8.06 -1.11
N GLY A 71 3.57 -8.24 0.15
CA GLY A 71 2.50 -7.49 0.79
C GLY A 71 2.81 -5.99 0.82
N ILE A 72 3.99 -5.62 1.33
CA ILE A 72 4.47 -4.24 1.34
C ILE A 72 4.52 -3.68 -0.08
N ARG A 73 5.11 -4.40 -1.03
CA ARG A 73 5.23 -3.97 -2.44
C ARG A 73 3.87 -3.64 -3.05
N ARG A 74 2.88 -4.52 -2.88
CA ARG A 74 1.51 -4.30 -3.40
C ARG A 74 0.80 -3.14 -2.70
N ILE A 75 0.97 -2.99 -1.39
CA ILE A 75 0.39 -1.86 -0.64
C ILE A 75 0.96 -0.54 -1.15
N LEU A 76 2.28 -0.45 -1.34
CA LEU A 76 2.92 0.76 -1.86
C LEU A 76 2.47 1.09 -3.28
N GLU A 77 2.35 0.09 -4.16
CA GLU A 77 1.86 0.29 -5.53
C GLU A 77 0.40 0.79 -5.54
N ILE A 78 -0.44 0.25 -4.66
CA ILE A 78 -1.84 0.71 -4.50
C ILE A 78 -1.90 2.12 -3.92
N ALA A 79 -1.11 2.39 -2.88
CA ALA A 79 -1.12 3.68 -2.19
C ALA A 79 -0.59 4.78 -3.09
N THR A 80 0.51 4.56 -3.80
CA THR A 80 1.19 5.59 -4.59
C THR A 80 0.69 5.68 -6.03
N GLY A 81 0.10 4.61 -6.57
CA GLY A 81 -0.16 4.47 -8.00
C GLY A 81 1.10 4.31 -8.86
N ILE A 82 2.27 4.13 -8.22
CA ILE A 82 3.56 3.98 -8.88
C ILE A 82 3.90 2.48 -8.96
N PRO A 83 4.26 1.94 -10.14
CA PRO A 83 4.68 0.56 -10.24
C PRO A 83 5.91 0.25 -9.40
N HIS A 84 5.86 -0.84 -8.63
CA HIS A 84 7.00 -1.37 -7.90
C HIS A 84 7.31 -2.77 -8.46
N PRO A 85 8.25 -2.91 -9.43
CA PRO A 85 8.55 -4.19 -10.05
C PRO A 85 8.98 -5.26 -9.03
N ARG A 86 8.68 -6.52 -9.33
CA ARG A 86 9.21 -7.65 -8.56
C ARG A 86 10.71 -7.82 -8.82
N ASN A 87 11.41 -8.43 -7.86
CA ASN A 87 12.83 -8.75 -7.93
C ASN A 87 13.78 -7.55 -8.08
N THR A 88 13.29 -6.33 -7.82
CA THR A 88 14.12 -5.14 -7.67
C THR A 88 14.06 -4.67 -6.22
N LEU A 89 15.10 -3.96 -5.78
CA LEU A 89 15.02 -3.25 -4.50
C LEU A 89 13.84 -2.28 -4.54
N LEU A 90 13.10 -2.25 -3.44
CA LEU A 90 11.99 -1.33 -3.29
C LEU A 90 12.55 0.08 -3.15
N ASP A 91 12.28 0.95 -4.12
CA ASP A 91 12.66 2.35 -4.01
C ASP A 91 11.75 3.05 -2.99
N THR A 92 12.31 3.39 -1.84
CA THR A 92 11.62 4.08 -0.74
C THR A 92 12.05 5.54 -0.61
N SER A 93 12.79 6.09 -1.58
CA SER A 93 13.34 7.45 -1.50
C SER A 93 12.27 8.55 -1.39
N ASN A 94 11.04 8.25 -1.80
CA ASN A 94 9.91 9.18 -1.83
C ASN A 94 8.71 8.71 -0.97
N LEU A 95 8.93 7.84 0.03
CA LEU A 95 7.86 7.29 0.89
C LEU A 95 7.78 7.99 2.25
#